data_AF-A0A5C6LM53-F1
#
_entry.id   AF-A0A5C6LM53-F1
#
_cell.length_a   1.000
_cell.length_b   1.000
_cell.length_c   1.000
_cell.angle_alpha   90.00
_cell.angle_beta   90.00
_cell.angle_gamma   90.00
#
_symmetry.space_group_name_H-M   'P 1'
#
loop_
_entity.id
_entity.type
_entity.pdbx_description
1 polymer ?
#
loop_
_entity_poly.entity_id
_entity_poly.type
_entity_poly.pdbx_seq_one_letter_code
_entity_poly.pdbx_strand_id
1 'polypeptide(L)'
;MKPKSIITILNILITSTYYLTLLIAILLISLWIFFFVTGNSAANSIPGGLTHEVVSFAKTEQPAIQHYATDSTLSYTAIQNKYTLTAKPLSSLGSYSHVYSALKFVIWLLILKTLMNIFKTLNPERPFTPAIVVLLKRLSILFVAADILKILHYAVFSRFMDHLIPALKFSLNIEVGSGIITGLIIWIIAVVYQRGLEMQTENELTV
;
A
#
# COMPACT_ATOMS: atom_id res chain seq x y z
N MET A 1 19.72 22.91 13.65
CA MET A 1 18.36 23.50 13.49
C MET A 1 17.61 23.36 14.81
N LYS A 2 16.76 24.33 15.19
CA LYS A 2 15.95 24.22 16.41
C LYS A 2 14.89 23.11 16.25
N PRO A 3 14.58 22.30 17.27
CA PRO A 3 13.62 21.18 17.18
C PRO A 3 12.24 21.62 16.71
N LYS A 4 11.80 22.82 17.13
CA LYS A 4 10.57 23.47 16.67
C LYS A 4 10.54 23.67 15.14
N SER A 5 11.64 24.08 14.53
CA SER A 5 11.73 24.27 13.08
C SER A 5 11.63 22.96 12.30
N ILE A 6 12.21 21.87 12.82
CA ILE A 6 12.15 20.55 12.19
C ILE A 6 10.71 20.03 12.18
N ILE A 7 10.00 20.14 13.31
CA ILE A 7 8.60 19.72 13.43
C ILE A 7 7.71 20.51 12.46
N THR A 8 7.90 21.82 12.35
CA THR A 8 7.14 22.66 11.41
C THR A 8 7.37 22.23 9.96
N ILE A 9 8.62 21.99 9.56
CA ILE A 9 8.95 21.55 8.20
C ILE A 9 8.32 20.19 7.92
N LEU A 10 8.42 19.23 8.83
CA LEU A 10 7.81 17.90 8.68
C LEU A 10 6.28 17.98 8.58
N ASN A 11 5.65 18.84 9.39
CA ASN A 11 4.21 19.06 9.34
C ASN A 11 3.76 19.61 7.98
N ILE A 12 4.47 20.63 7.46
CA ILE A 12 4.18 21.21 6.14
C ILE A 12 4.35 20.16 5.04
N LEU A 13 5.44 19.39 5.08
CA LEU A 13 5.74 18.37 4.09
C LEU A 13 4.66 17.29 4.07
N ILE A 14 4.33 16.71 5.22
CA ILE A 14 3.33 15.64 5.32
C ILE A 14 1.92 16.14 4.95
N THR A 15 1.56 17.35 5.40
CA THR A 15 0.27 17.96 5.06
C THR A 15 0.18 18.22 3.55
N SER A 16 1.24 18.74 2.94
CA SER A 16 1.32 18.96 1.49
C SER A 16 1.21 17.65 0.72
N THR A 17 1.98 16.62 1.10
CA THR A 17 1.92 15.29 0.48
C THR A 17 0.52 14.68 0.57
N TYR A 18 -0.16 14.81 1.72
CA TYR A 18 -1.53 14.31 1.88
C TYR A 18 -2.50 14.97 0.88
N TYR A 19 -2.54 16.30 0.82
CA TYR A 19 -3.45 17.01 -0.08
C TYR A 19 -3.09 16.81 -1.56
N LEU A 20 -1.79 16.77 -1.90
CA LEU A 20 -1.34 16.47 -3.25
C LEU A 20 -1.79 15.07 -3.68
N THR A 21 -1.63 14.07 -2.81
CA THR A 21 -2.10 12.70 -3.08
C THR A 21 -3.61 12.65 -3.32
N LEU A 22 -4.37 13.41 -2.52
CA LEU A 22 -5.83 13.49 -2.64
C LEU A 22 -6.25 14.16 -3.96
N LEU A 23 -5.58 15.26 -4.33
CA LEU A 23 -5.82 15.97 -5.59
C LEU A 23 -5.53 15.09 -6.80
N ILE A 24 -4.38 14.39 -6.81
CA ILE A 24 -4.02 13.46 -7.87
C ILE A 24 -5.05 12.33 -7.96
N ALA A 25 -5.50 11.78 -6.83
CA ALA A 25 -6.50 10.72 -6.83
C ALA A 25 -7.84 11.19 -7.43
N ILE A 26 -8.31 12.40 -7.07
CA ILE A 26 -9.52 12.98 -7.66
C ILE A 26 -9.36 13.16 -9.18
N LEU A 27 -8.21 13.66 -9.63
CA LEU A 27 -7.92 13.85 -11.05
C LEU A 27 -7.88 12.52 -11.83
N LEU A 28 -7.28 11.48 -11.25
CA LEU A 28 -7.26 10.16 -11.88
C LEU A 28 -8.65 9.53 -11.95
N ILE A 29 -9.47 9.68 -10.91
CA ILE A 29 -10.85 9.21 -10.90
C ILE A 29 -11.69 9.96 -11.94
N SER A 30 -11.56 11.28 -12.03
CA SER A 30 -12.30 12.08 -13.02
C SER A 30 -11.89 11.74 -14.45
N LEU A 31 -10.60 11.53 -14.69
CA LEU A 31 -10.08 11.10 -15.98
C LEU A 31 -10.57 9.69 -16.34
N TRP A 32 -10.59 8.76 -15.39
CA TRP A 32 -11.14 7.42 -15.60
C TRP A 32 -12.62 7.46 -15.97
N ILE A 33 -13.43 8.27 -15.27
CA ILE A 33 -14.84 8.47 -15.60
C ILE A 33 -14.99 9.07 -17.00
N PHE A 34 -14.18 10.08 -17.35
CA PHE A 34 -14.22 10.72 -18.66
C PHE A 34 -13.91 9.73 -19.79
N PHE A 35 -12.86 8.91 -19.66
CA PHE A 35 -12.52 7.88 -20.66
C PHE A 35 -13.58 6.78 -20.75
N PHE A 36 -14.20 6.41 -19.63
CA PHE A 36 -15.29 5.45 -19.59
C PHE A 36 -16.54 5.97 -20.34
N VAL A 37 -16.90 7.25 -20.13
CA VAL A 37 -18.08 7.87 -20.76
C VAL A 37 -17.86 8.19 -22.24
N THR A 38 -16.65 8.61 -22.64
CA THR A 38 -16.35 8.99 -24.02
C THR A 38 -16.04 7.81 -24.94
N GLY A 39 -16.01 6.58 -24.41
CA GLY A 39 -15.82 5.35 -25.20
C GLY A 39 -14.46 5.25 -25.92
N ASN A 40 -13.53 6.17 -25.65
CA ASN A 40 -12.27 6.28 -26.37
C ASN A 40 -11.23 5.30 -25.78
N SER A 41 -11.41 4.01 -26.06
CA SER A 41 -10.45 2.95 -25.76
C SER A 41 -9.39 2.92 -26.87
N ALA A 42 -8.49 3.91 -26.89
CA ALA A 42 -7.39 3.92 -27.83
C ALA A 42 -6.26 2.95 -27.40
N ALA A 43 -5.80 2.16 -28.37
CA ALA A 43 -4.54 1.40 -28.48
C ALA A 43 -4.58 -0.11 -28.19
N ASN A 44 -3.89 -0.85 -29.09
CA ASN A 44 -3.80 -2.30 -29.29
C ASN A 44 -3.13 -3.12 -28.15
N SER A 45 -3.38 -2.77 -26.90
CA SER A 45 -3.11 -3.56 -25.71
C SER A 45 -4.40 -3.67 -24.92
N ILE A 46 -4.54 -4.64 -24.01
CA ILE A 46 -5.73 -4.71 -23.15
C ILE A 46 -5.80 -3.39 -22.35
N PRO A 47 -6.72 -2.46 -22.68
CA PRO A 47 -6.74 -1.14 -22.06
C PRO A 47 -7.12 -1.32 -20.59
N GLY A 48 -6.27 -0.89 -19.67
CA GLY A 48 -6.50 -1.05 -18.23
C GLY A 48 -6.20 -2.44 -17.66
N GLY A 49 -5.53 -3.33 -18.40
CA GLY A 49 -5.06 -4.59 -17.84
C GLY A 49 -4.00 -4.36 -16.76
N LEU A 50 -4.20 -4.94 -15.57
CA LEU A 50 -3.18 -4.89 -14.52
C LEU A 50 -2.05 -5.86 -14.87
N THR A 51 -0.84 -5.32 -14.97
CA THR A 51 0.37 -6.10 -15.17
C THR A 51 0.92 -6.53 -13.82
N HIS A 52 1.09 -7.84 -13.62
CA HIS A 52 1.72 -8.42 -12.44
C HIS A 52 3.03 -9.10 -12.85
N GLU A 53 4.13 -8.80 -12.14
CA GLU A 53 5.37 -9.58 -12.27
C GLU A 53 5.26 -10.87 -11.44
N VAL A 54 5.44 -12.01 -12.10
CA VAL A 54 5.44 -13.35 -11.47
C VAL A 54 6.71 -14.09 -11.84
N VAL A 55 7.18 -14.95 -10.94
CA VAL A 55 8.33 -15.85 -11.17
C VAL A 55 7.80 -17.28 -11.26
N SER A 56 8.28 -18.04 -12.25
CA SER A 56 8.02 -19.48 -12.34
C SER A 56 9.32 -20.24 -12.22
N PHE A 57 9.33 -21.33 -11.44
CA PHE A 57 10.52 -22.14 -11.16
C PHE A 57 10.87 -23.14 -12.28
N ALA A 58 10.17 -23.12 -13.42
CA ALA A 58 10.29 -24.17 -14.44
C ALA A 58 10.30 -23.62 -15.87
N LYS A 59 11.42 -23.02 -16.30
CA LYS A 59 12.15 -23.34 -17.55
C LYS A 59 13.14 -22.25 -17.96
N THR A 60 14.30 -22.73 -18.38
CA THR A 60 15.39 -22.05 -19.08
C THR A 60 14.91 -21.33 -20.33
N GLU A 61 15.37 -20.09 -20.51
CA GLU A 61 15.40 -19.26 -21.73
C GLU A 61 14.44 -19.68 -22.86
N GLN A 62 13.19 -19.21 -22.78
CA GLN A 62 12.26 -19.25 -23.91
C GLN A 62 12.14 -17.86 -24.54
N PRO A 63 12.06 -17.75 -25.88
CA PRO A 63 11.85 -16.47 -26.55
C PRO A 63 10.56 -15.82 -26.04
N ALA A 64 10.53 -14.48 -25.99
CA ALA A 64 9.42 -13.66 -25.49
C ALA A 64 8.18 -13.75 -26.41
N ILE A 65 7.55 -14.92 -26.46
CA ILE A 65 6.32 -15.17 -27.19
C ILE A 65 5.17 -14.97 -26.19
N GLN A 66 4.19 -14.15 -26.58
CA GLN A 66 3.00 -13.91 -25.77
C GLN A 66 2.10 -15.13 -25.82
N HIS A 67 1.87 -15.72 -24.66
CA HIS A 67 0.98 -16.86 -24.49
C HIS A 67 -0.30 -16.40 -23.80
N TYR A 68 -1.40 -17.07 -24.11
CA TYR A 68 -2.71 -16.81 -23.51
C TYR A 68 -3.10 -18.00 -22.63
N ALA A 69 -3.71 -17.72 -21.48
CA ALA A 69 -4.37 -18.77 -20.70
C ALA A 69 -5.52 -19.38 -21.51
N THR A 70 -5.94 -20.60 -21.13
CA THR A 70 -6.96 -21.40 -21.84
C THR A 70 -8.28 -20.65 -22.04
N ASP A 71 -8.57 -19.67 -21.18
CA ASP A 71 -9.77 -18.85 -21.19
C ASP A 71 -9.61 -17.47 -21.88
N SER A 72 -8.42 -17.15 -22.39
CA SER A 72 -8.06 -15.85 -23.01
C SER A 72 -8.23 -14.61 -22.09
N THR A 73 -8.35 -14.80 -20.77
CA THR A 73 -8.49 -13.69 -19.81
C THR A 73 -7.14 -13.16 -19.33
N LEU A 74 -6.10 -13.97 -19.46
CA LEU A 74 -4.72 -13.68 -19.08
C LEU A 74 -3.80 -13.84 -20.29
N SER A 75 -2.89 -12.90 -20.48
CA SER A 75 -1.72 -13.11 -21.32
C SER A 75 -0.45 -13.09 -20.48
N TYR A 76 0.49 -13.99 -20.74
CA TYR A 76 1.80 -13.99 -20.11
C TYR A 76 2.92 -13.93 -21.15
N THR A 77 3.93 -13.11 -20.89
CA THR A 77 5.17 -13.06 -21.68
C THR A 77 6.35 -13.39 -20.78
N ALA A 78 7.25 -14.26 -21.25
CA ALA A 78 8.50 -14.55 -20.57
C ALA A 78 9.51 -13.43 -20.88
N ILE A 79 10.01 -12.77 -19.84
CA ILE A 79 11.10 -11.79 -19.90
C ILE A 79 12.16 -12.26 -18.90
N GLN A 80 13.22 -12.91 -19.38
CA GLN A 80 14.42 -13.28 -18.61
C GLN A 80 14.13 -13.75 -17.15
N ASN A 81 13.63 -14.99 -16.99
CA ASN A 81 13.27 -15.61 -15.71
C ASN A 81 12.12 -14.94 -14.92
N LYS A 82 11.42 -13.97 -15.52
CA LYS A 82 10.18 -13.40 -15.00
C LYS A 82 9.08 -13.50 -16.06
N TYR A 83 7.84 -13.61 -15.61
CA TYR A 83 6.67 -13.52 -16.46
C TYR A 83 5.91 -12.24 -16.14
N THR A 84 5.46 -11.51 -17.16
CA THR A 84 4.49 -10.43 -16.96
C THR A 84 3.10 -10.95 -17.29
N LEU A 85 2.23 -11.00 -16.28
CA LEU A 85 0.83 -11.39 -16.42
C LEU A 85 -0.01 -10.14 -16.64
N THR A 86 -0.70 -10.07 -17.78
CA THR A 86 -1.67 -9.00 -18.06
C THR A 86 -3.06 -9.61 -18.01
N ALA A 87 -3.85 -9.22 -17.00
CA ALA A 87 -5.24 -9.66 -16.85
C ALA A 87 -6.21 -8.68 -17.49
N LYS A 88 -7.25 -9.18 -18.17
CA LYS A 88 -8.36 -8.33 -18.62
C LYS A 88 -9.03 -7.63 -17.42
N PRO A 89 -9.31 -6.32 -17.47
CA PRO A 89 -9.84 -5.56 -16.32
C PRO A 89 -11.18 -6.08 -15.80
N LEU A 90 -12.04 -6.61 -16.67
CA LEU A 90 -13.34 -7.21 -16.33
C LEU A 90 -13.27 -8.71 -16.01
N SER A 91 -12.08 -9.33 -16.01
CA SER A 91 -11.92 -10.70 -15.52
C SER A 91 -12.03 -10.75 -13.99
N SER A 92 -12.32 -11.93 -13.43
CA SER A 92 -12.36 -12.14 -11.97
C SER A 92 -11.06 -11.69 -11.30
N LEU A 93 -9.90 -11.94 -11.93
CA LEU A 93 -8.60 -11.50 -11.43
C LEU A 93 -8.37 -9.99 -11.57
N GLY A 94 -8.81 -9.40 -12.69
CA GLY A 94 -8.71 -7.95 -12.94
C GLY A 94 -9.51 -7.13 -11.93
N SER A 95 -10.79 -7.50 -11.72
CA SER A 95 -11.66 -6.85 -10.75
C SER A 95 -11.11 -6.97 -9.32
N TYR A 96 -10.65 -8.16 -8.94
CA TYR A 96 -9.99 -8.38 -7.65
C TYR A 96 -8.74 -7.51 -7.46
N SER A 97 -7.89 -7.42 -8.49
CA SER A 97 -6.67 -6.62 -8.46
C SER A 97 -6.96 -5.12 -8.30
N HIS A 98 -8.03 -4.60 -8.94
CA HIS A 98 -8.49 -3.23 -8.73
C HIS A 98 -8.97 -2.99 -7.29
N VAL A 99 -9.75 -3.92 -6.72
CA VAL A 99 -10.21 -3.84 -5.32
C VAL A 99 -9.03 -3.83 -4.36
N TYR A 100 -8.04 -4.70 -4.56
CA TYR A 100 -6.82 -4.74 -3.75
C TYR A 100 -6.03 -3.42 -3.86
N SER A 101 -5.87 -2.89 -5.07
CA SER A 101 -5.20 -1.59 -5.29
C SER A 101 -5.91 -0.45 -4.57
N ALA A 102 -7.24 -0.40 -4.65
CA ALA A 102 -8.06 0.57 -3.94
C ALA A 102 -7.90 0.46 -2.42
N LEU A 103 -7.90 -0.76 -1.88
CA LEU A 103 -7.73 -0.98 -0.44
C LEU A 103 -6.32 -0.57 0.04
N LYS A 104 -5.27 -0.88 -0.73
CA LYS A 104 -3.91 -0.37 -0.47
C LYS A 104 -3.86 1.15 -0.44
N PHE A 105 -4.51 1.80 -1.40
CA PHE A 105 -4.57 3.27 -1.48
C PHE A 105 -5.29 3.87 -0.27
N VAL A 106 -6.39 3.26 0.18
CA VAL A 106 -7.10 3.68 1.41
C VAL A 106 -6.19 3.57 2.64
N ILE A 107 -5.49 2.44 2.82
CA ILE A 107 -4.55 2.27 3.93
C ILE A 107 -3.46 3.34 3.89
N TRP A 108 -2.89 3.60 2.72
CA TRP A 108 -1.89 4.66 2.53
C TRP A 108 -2.40 6.05 2.96
N LEU A 109 -3.62 6.41 2.54
CA LEU A 109 -4.25 7.66 2.97
C LEU A 109 -4.47 7.73 4.48
N LEU A 110 -4.87 6.62 5.11
CA LEU A 110 -5.04 6.56 6.56
C LEU A 110 -3.72 6.73 7.31
N ILE A 111 -2.63 6.17 6.80
CA ILE A 111 -1.28 6.35 7.35
C ILE A 111 -0.87 7.82 7.26
N LEU A 112 -0.97 8.44 6.08
CA LEU A 112 -0.65 9.86 5.89
C LEU A 112 -1.50 10.78 6.78
N LYS A 113 -2.80 10.52 6.89
CA LYS A 113 -3.71 11.28 7.76
C LYS A 113 -3.32 11.15 9.23
N THR A 114 -2.94 9.95 9.66
CA THR A 114 -2.52 9.71 11.06
C THR A 114 -1.20 10.42 11.35
N LEU A 115 -0.22 10.36 10.44
CA LEU A 115 1.02 11.11 10.54
C LEU A 115 0.78 12.63 10.61
N MET A 116 -0.04 13.17 9.70
CA MET A 116 -0.42 14.58 9.72
C MET A 116 -0.99 14.99 11.09
N ASN A 117 -1.86 14.17 11.67
CA ASN A 117 -2.43 14.45 12.99
C ASN A 117 -1.37 14.42 14.09
N ILE A 118 -0.41 13.50 14.06
CA ILE A 118 0.70 13.45 15.03
C ILE A 118 1.47 14.77 15.00
N PHE A 119 1.87 15.24 13.81
CA PHE A 119 2.66 16.47 13.67
C PHE A 119 1.86 17.74 14.01
N LYS A 120 0.54 17.75 13.79
CA LYS A 120 -0.32 18.86 14.20
C LYS A 120 -0.52 18.94 15.72
N THR A 121 -0.56 17.79 16.40
CA THR A 121 -0.74 17.72 17.85
C THR A 121 0.58 17.87 18.62
N LEU A 122 1.73 17.68 17.97
CA LEU A 122 3.04 17.74 18.61
C LEU A 122 3.38 19.18 19.04
N ASN A 123 3.45 19.40 20.36
CA ASN A 123 3.96 20.64 20.94
C ASN A 123 5.36 20.40 21.53
N PRO A 124 6.40 21.12 21.06
CA PRO A 124 7.76 20.98 21.61
C PRO A 124 7.87 21.27 23.12
N GLU A 125 6.98 22.10 23.67
CA GLU A 125 6.99 22.50 25.09
C GLU A 125 6.31 21.47 25.99
N ARG A 126 5.34 20.73 25.46
CA ARG A 126 4.66 19.61 26.12
C ARG A 126 4.66 18.41 25.20
N PRO A 127 5.80 17.73 25.08
CA PRO A 127 6.03 16.73 24.05
C PRO A 127 5.23 15.47 24.28
N PHE A 128 4.71 15.19 25.48
CA PHE A 128 3.91 14.01 25.81
C PHE A 128 2.43 14.38 25.96
N THR A 129 1.58 13.86 25.06
CA THR A 129 0.13 14.01 25.17
C THR A 129 -0.58 12.67 24.96
N PRO A 130 -1.71 12.41 25.65
CA PRO A 130 -2.47 11.17 25.47
C PRO A 130 -2.97 10.99 24.04
N ALA A 131 -3.26 12.10 23.35
CA ALA A 131 -3.66 12.09 21.94
C ALA A 131 -2.59 11.47 21.03
N ILE A 132 -1.31 11.78 21.24
CA ILE A 132 -0.21 11.23 20.43
C ILE A 132 -0.03 9.73 20.69
N VAL A 133 -0.21 9.26 21.93
CA VAL A 133 -0.18 7.81 22.24
C VAL A 133 -1.22 7.06 21.40
N VAL A 134 -2.45 7.55 21.36
CA VAL A 134 -3.54 6.93 20.58
C VAL A 134 -3.21 6.95 19.09
N LEU A 135 -2.67 8.06 18.58
CA LEU A 135 -2.28 8.18 17.18
C LEU A 135 -1.13 7.22 16.81
N LEU A 136 -0.12 7.06 17.67
CA LEU A 136 0.98 6.12 17.47
C LEU A 136 0.49 4.66 17.46
N LYS A 137 -0.39 4.28 18.40
CA LYS A 137 -1.02 2.94 18.41
C LYS A 137 -1.80 2.69 17.13
N ARG A 138 -2.60 3.67 16.69
CA ARG A 138 -3.34 3.59 15.42
C ARG A 138 -2.40 3.45 14.22
N LEU A 139 -1.32 4.22 14.19
CA LEU A 139 -0.33 4.18 13.11
C LEU A 139 0.34 2.79 13.04
N SER A 140 0.74 2.24 14.18
CA SER A 140 1.28 0.88 14.29
C SER A 140 0.33 -0.17 13.70
N ILE A 141 -0.94 -0.15 14.09
CA ILE A 141 -1.96 -1.08 13.59
C ILE A 141 -2.12 -0.95 12.07
N LEU A 142 -2.10 0.25 11.51
CA LEU A 142 -2.20 0.47 10.07
C LEU A 142 -1.04 -0.16 9.29
N PHE A 143 0.19 -0.07 9.81
CA PHE A 143 1.35 -0.71 9.19
C PHE A 143 1.29 -2.24 9.22
N VAL A 144 0.86 -2.82 10.35
CA VAL A 144 0.63 -4.27 10.46
C VAL A 144 -0.49 -4.71 9.52
N ALA A 145 -1.61 -3.97 9.48
CA ALA A 145 -2.74 -4.24 8.60
C ALA A 145 -2.36 -4.19 7.12
N ALA A 146 -1.45 -3.29 6.73
CA ALA A 146 -0.93 -3.20 5.36
C ALA A 146 -0.24 -4.50 4.92
N ASP A 147 0.56 -5.11 5.80
CA ASP A 147 1.25 -6.37 5.49
C ASP A 147 0.32 -7.58 5.58
N ILE A 148 -0.63 -7.61 6.53
CA ILE A 148 -1.69 -8.63 6.55
C ILE A 148 -2.46 -8.61 5.23
N LEU A 149 -2.76 -7.42 4.71
CA LEU A 149 -3.43 -7.28 3.42
C LEU A 149 -2.58 -7.83 2.27
N LYS A 150 -1.26 -7.66 2.28
CA LYS A 150 -0.36 -8.27 1.28
C LYS A 150 -0.36 -9.80 1.36
N ILE A 151 -0.34 -10.36 2.58
CA ILE A 151 -0.38 -11.82 2.80
C ILE A 151 -1.71 -12.38 2.27
N LEU A 152 -2.83 -11.73 2.62
CA LEU A 152 -4.14 -12.11 2.10
C LEU A 152 -4.15 -12.03 0.58
N HIS A 153 -3.53 -10.99 0.03
CA HIS A 153 -3.46 -10.82 -1.42
C HIS A 153 -2.72 -11.95 -2.11
N TYR A 154 -1.57 -12.35 -1.57
CA TYR A 154 -0.81 -13.50 -2.03
C TYR A 154 -1.62 -14.79 -1.97
N ALA A 155 -2.28 -15.06 -0.84
CA ALA A 155 -3.05 -16.29 -0.66
C ALA A 155 -4.21 -16.39 -1.66
N VAL A 156 -4.94 -15.30 -1.87
CA VAL A 156 -6.04 -15.25 -2.85
C VAL A 156 -5.49 -15.34 -4.28
N PHE A 157 -4.44 -14.59 -4.61
CA PHE A 157 -3.82 -14.62 -5.94
C PHE A 157 -3.28 -16.01 -6.30
N SER A 158 -2.59 -16.67 -5.37
CA SER A 158 -2.08 -18.03 -5.55
C SER A 158 -3.20 -19.01 -5.85
N ARG A 159 -4.30 -18.97 -5.08
CA ARG A 159 -5.46 -19.84 -5.32
C ARG A 159 -6.11 -19.60 -6.69
N PHE A 160 -6.21 -18.35 -7.13
CA PHE A 160 -6.72 -18.03 -8.46
C PHE A 160 -5.79 -18.57 -9.57
N MET A 161 -4.47 -18.44 -9.41
CA MET A 161 -3.51 -18.92 -10.41
C MET A 161 -3.43 -20.44 -10.46
N ASP A 162 -3.50 -21.13 -9.32
CA ASP A 162 -3.50 -22.59 -9.27
C ASP A 162 -4.71 -23.18 -10.03
N HIS A 163 -5.85 -22.47 -10.06
CA HIS A 163 -7.02 -22.88 -10.82
C HIS A 163 -6.91 -22.57 -12.32
N LEU A 164 -6.33 -21.41 -12.68
CA LEU A 164 -6.29 -20.93 -14.06
C LEU A 164 -5.11 -21.52 -14.87
N ILE A 165 -3.95 -21.72 -14.26
CA ILE A 165 -2.75 -22.25 -14.91
C ILE A 165 -2.02 -23.22 -13.96
N PRO A 166 -2.56 -24.44 -13.76
CA PRO A 166 -1.99 -25.41 -12.82
C PRO A 166 -0.56 -25.86 -13.19
N ALA A 167 -0.22 -25.76 -14.47
CA ALA A 167 1.06 -26.19 -15.02
C ALA A 167 2.23 -25.24 -14.66
N LEU A 168 1.96 -23.96 -14.37
CA LEU A 168 2.97 -23.00 -13.95
C LEU A 168 2.66 -22.59 -12.51
N LYS A 169 3.44 -23.15 -11.56
CA LYS A 169 3.42 -22.72 -10.15
C LYS A 169 3.98 -21.30 -10.05
N PHE A 170 3.14 -20.31 -10.33
CA PHE A 170 3.50 -18.91 -10.25
C PHE A 170 3.57 -18.48 -8.78
N SER A 171 4.74 -18.03 -8.33
CA SER A 171 4.86 -17.31 -7.06
C SER A 171 4.82 -15.81 -7.33
N LEU A 172 3.83 -15.12 -6.74
CA LEU A 172 3.79 -13.66 -6.78
C LEU A 172 4.97 -13.11 -5.98
N ASN A 173 5.79 -12.27 -6.61
CA ASN A 173 6.93 -11.64 -5.95
C ASN A 173 6.43 -10.47 -5.09
N ILE A 174 6.23 -10.70 -3.79
CA ILE A 174 5.82 -9.66 -2.84
C ILE A 174 6.79 -9.55 -1.67
N GLU A 175 7.09 -8.32 -1.29
CA GLU A 175 7.83 -8.03 -0.07
C GLU A 175 6.86 -7.88 1.11
N VAL A 176 6.89 -8.86 2.02
CA VAL A 176 6.09 -8.92 3.24
C VAL A 176 7.03 -8.87 4.45
N GLY A 177 6.62 -8.17 5.50
CA GLY A 177 7.30 -8.14 6.79
C GLY A 177 7.78 -6.76 7.19
N SER A 178 8.10 -5.89 6.23
CA SER A 178 8.56 -4.52 6.51
C SER A 178 7.51 -3.68 7.23
N GLY A 179 6.23 -3.84 6.89
CA GLY A 179 5.11 -3.20 7.58
C GLY A 179 4.90 -3.76 8.98
N ILE A 180 4.98 -5.08 9.17
CA ILE A 180 4.89 -5.70 10.51
C ILE A 180 5.99 -5.19 11.42
N ILE A 181 7.26 -5.23 10.96
CA ILE A 181 8.42 -4.78 11.73
C ILE A 181 8.27 -3.29 12.09
N THR A 182 7.94 -2.45 11.11
CA THR A 182 7.73 -1.01 11.32
C THR A 182 6.58 -0.76 12.29
N GLY A 183 5.48 -1.50 12.17
CA GLY A 183 4.34 -1.43 13.08
C GLY A 183 4.72 -1.78 14.51
N LEU A 184 5.49 -2.85 14.72
CA LEU A 184 5.99 -3.26 16.04
C LEU A 184 6.91 -2.20 16.65
N ILE A 185 7.82 -1.62 15.87
CA ILE A 185 8.69 -0.53 16.32
C ILE A 185 7.86 0.66 16.77
N ILE A 186 6.87 1.08 15.98
CA ILE A 186 5.98 2.20 16.33
C ILE A 186 5.17 1.87 17.60
N TRP A 187 4.76 0.62 17.79
CA TRP A 187 4.07 0.19 19.00
C TRP A 187 4.96 0.35 20.24
N ILE A 188 6.22 -0.08 20.16
CA ILE A 188 7.20 0.09 21.24
C ILE A 188 7.38 1.57 21.55
N ILE A 189 7.51 2.42 20.52
CA ILE A 189 7.58 3.88 20.71
C ILE A 189 6.33 4.39 21.42
N ALA A 190 5.13 3.91 21.06
CA ALA A 190 3.89 4.31 21.72
C ALA A 190 3.86 3.93 23.21
N VAL A 191 4.38 2.75 23.57
CA VAL A 191 4.50 2.30 24.96
C VAL A 191 5.49 3.16 25.75
N VAL A 192 6.68 3.41 25.19
CA VAL A 192 7.69 4.30 25.80
C VAL A 192 7.13 5.69 26.00
N TYR A 193 6.42 6.21 25.01
CA TYR A 193 5.81 7.53 25.05
C TYR A 193 4.68 7.61 26.09
N GLN A 194 3.87 6.55 26.24
CA GLN A 194 2.88 6.44 27.31
C GLN A 194 3.55 6.48 28.70
N ARG A 195 4.67 5.77 28.87
CA ARG A 195 5.42 5.79 30.14
C ARG A 195 6.01 7.17 30.42
N GLY A 196 6.50 7.87 29.39
CA GLY A 196 6.97 9.25 29.52
C GLY A 196 5.88 10.23 29.95
N LEU A 197 4.65 10.04 29.46
CA LEU A 197 3.48 10.81 29.91
C LEU A 197 3.21 10.60 31.40
N GLU A 198 3.21 9.36 31.87
CA GLU A 198 3.00 9.02 33.29
C GLU A 198 4.03 9.72 34.19
N MET A 199 5.32 9.66 33.82
CA MET A 199 6.39 10.31 34.56
C MET A 199 6.25 11.84 34.59
N GLN A 200 5.84 12.46 33.47
CA GLN A 200 5.61 13.89 33.43
C GLN A 200 4.44 14.29 34.36
N THR A 201 3.35 13.52 34.35
CA THR A 201 2.20 13.79 35.20
C THR A 201 2.48 13.60 36.69
N GLU A 202 3.29 12.60 37.06
CA GLU A 202 3.71 12.39 38.45
C GLU A 202 4.55 13.57 38.95
N ASN A 203 5.49 14.04 38.13
CA ASN A 203 6.37 15.15 38.51
C ASN A 203 5.61 16.48 38.66
N GLU A 204 4.60 16.73 37.81
CA GLU A 204 3.72 17.91 37.93
C GLU A 204 2.83 17.90 39.18
N LEU A 205 2.60 16.73 39.81
CA LEU A 205 1.81 16.59 41.05
C LEU A 205 2.65 16.70 42.33
N THR A 206 3.98 16.56 42.23
CA THR A 206 4.91 16.59 43.38
C THR A 206 5.60 17.94 43.61
N VAL A 207 5.51 18.87 42.65
CA VAL A 207 6.03 20.24 42.74
C VAL A 207 4.93 21.20 43.18
#